data_AF-A0A1D2J6C5-F1
#
_entry.id   AF-A0A1D2J6C5-F1
#
_cell.length_a   1.000
_cell.length_b   1.000
_cell.length_c   1.000
_cell.angle_alpha   90.00
_cell.angle_beta   90.00
_cell.angle_gamma   90.00
#
_symmetry.space_group_name_H-M   'P 1'
#
loop_
_entity.id
_entity.type
_entity.pdbx_description
1 polymer ?
#
loop_
_entity_poly.entity_id
_entity_poly.type
_entity_poly.pdbx_seq_one_letter_code
_entity_poly.pdbx_strand_id
1 'polypeptide(L)'
;MSAVREAGVLGPVVALNIWTFIIEGWMYSKRIPAIEKYQVTIDPTITKEQFANKFPPHIRWIADNYNHLMEQPTQFYAIALAVALLHERRGSSADVAMAWTYVGLRVLHSLVQCSTNKIMRRFLIFVTSSAVLLGMTLNAARRPLELTFWQHSDEQPPVHRLPIRQVLLILT
;
A
#
# COMPACT_ATOMS: atom_id res chain seq x y z
N MET A 1 25.55 6.91 -16.39
CA MET A 1 24.12 7.33 -16.47
C MET A 1 23.23 6.22 -15.88
N SER A 2 23.16 6.07 -14.55
CA SER A 2 22.48 4.92 -13.90
C SER A 2 21.33 5.28 -12.94
N ALA A 3 21.13 6.55 -12.59
CA ALA A 3 20.08 6.95 -11.64
C ALA A 3 18.64 6.85 -12.19
N VAL A 4 18.47 6.69 -13.51
CA VAL A 4 17.16 6.57 -14.17
C VAL A 4 16.70 5.11 -14.30
N ARG A 5 17.57 4.11 -14.07
CA ARG A 5 17.27 2.71 -14.43
C ARG A 5 16.51 1.89 -13.40
N GLU A 6 16.46 2.31 -12.13
CA GLU A 6 15.71 1.58 -11.10
C GLU A 6 14.60 2.46 -10.51
N ALA A 7 13.37 2.23 -10.98
CA ALA A 7 12.19 2.86 -10.39
C ALA A 7 11.96 2.40 -8.94
N GLY A 8 12.61 1.32 -8.49
CA GLY A 8 12.40 0.72 -7.18
C GLY A 8 10.93 0.38 -6.98
N VAL A 9 10.40 0.74 -5.81
CA VAL A 9 8.97 0.53 -5.48
C VAL A 9 8.02 1.52 -6.16
N LEU A 10 8.52 2.53 -6.89
CA LEU A 10 7.66 3.51 -7.58
C LEU A 10 6.92 2.92 -8.78
N GLY A 11 7.51 1.92 -9.45
CA GLY A 11 6.83 1.20 -10.54
C GLY A 11 5.51 0.55 -10.09
N PRO A 12 5.52 -0.28 -9.02
CA PRO A 12 4.31 -0.79 -8.38
C PRO A 12 3.27 0.26 -7.98
N VAL A 13 3.71 1.42 -7.47
CA VAL A 13 2.81 2.54 -7.11
C VAL A 13 2.03 3.03 -8.34
N VAL A 14 2.74 3.33 -9.43
CA VAL A 14 2.11 3.78 -10.68
C VAL A 14 1.19 2.69 -11.25
N ALA A 15 1.64 1.43 -11.24
CA ALA A 15 0.87 0.30 -11.76
C ALA A 15 -0.47 0.11 -11.02
N LEU A 16 -0.47 0.20 -9.68
CA LEU A 16 -1.72 0.07 -8.92
C LEU A 16 -2.66 1.24 -9.17
N ASN A 17 -2.13 2.45 -9.32
CA ASN A 17 -2.96 3.62 -9.62
C ASN A 17 -3.59 3.54 -11.02
N ILE A 18 -2.83 3.06 -12.02
CA ILE A 18 -3.38 2.76 -13.35
C ILE A 18 -4.50 1.72 -13.24
N TRP A 19 -4.30 0.66 -12.43
CA TRP A 19 -5.35 -0.33 -12.20
C TRP A 19 -6.61 0.27 -11.56
N THR A 20 -6.47 1.20 -10.62
CA THR A 20 -7.60 1.93 -10.05
C THR A 20 -8.39 2.68 -11.11
N PHE A 21 -7.72 3.39 -12.04
CA PHE A 21 -8.40 4.05 -13.16
C PHE A 21 -9.08 3.08 -14.12
N ILE A 22 -8.50 1.90 -14.36
CA ILE A 22 -9.13 0.84 -15.15
C ILE A 22 -10.45 0.39 -14.49
N ILE A 23 -10.45 0.15 -13.19
CA ILE A 23 -11.66 -0.23 -12.45
C ILE A 23 -12.68 0.91 -12.40
N GLU A 24 -12.24 2.16 -12.28
CA GLU A 24 -13.12 3.33 -12.36
C GLU A 24 -13.82 3.43 -13.71
N GLY A 25 -13.06 3.31 -14.80
CA GLY A 25 -13.61 3.28 -16.16
C GLY A 25 -14.59 2.11 -16.36
N TRP A 26 -14.27 0.92 -15.84
CA TRP A 26 -15.18 -0.22 -15.88
C TRP A 26 -16.46 0.07 -15.11
N MET A 27 -16.38 0.64 -13.89
CA MET A 27 -17.55 1.03 -13.11
C MET A 27 -18.45 1.97 -13.91
N TYR A 28 -17.91 3.07 -14.46
CA TYR A 28 -18.72 4.03 -15.21
C TYR A 28 -19.32 3.44 -16.48
N SER A 29 -18.58 2.59 -17.20
CA SER A 29 -19.09 1.92 -18.41
C SER A 29 -20.31 1.04 -18.15
N LYS A 30 -20.46 0.51 -16.93
CA LYS A 30 -21.64 -0.31 -16.54
C LYS A 30 -22.70 0.49 -15.81
N ARG A 31 -22.31 1.45 -14.97
CA ARG A 31 -23.23 2.21 -14.12
C ARG A 31 -24.00 3.27 -14.89
N ILE A 32 -23.35 4.00 -15.81
CA ILE A 32 -24.00 5.08 -16.56
C ILE A 32 -25.16 4.55 -17.42
N PRO A 33 -24.98 3.50 -18.25
CA PRO A 33 -26.10 2.95 -19.03
C PRO A 33 -27.20 2.33 -18.16
N ALA A 34 -26.83 1.85 -16.97
CA ALA A 34 -27.78 1.26 -16.03
C ALA A 34 -28.71 2.30 -15.39
N ILE A 35 -28.30 3.57 -15.29
CA ILE A 35 -29.15 4.64 -14.75
C ILE A 35 -30.41 4.78 -15.60
N GLU A 36 -30.24 4.85 -16.92
CA GLU A 36 -31.36 4.93 -17.86
C GLU A 36 -32.15 3.62 -17.89
N LYS A 37 -31.46 2.48 -18.04
CA LYS A 37 -32.10 1.16 -18.17
C LYS A 37 -32.98 0.76 -16.98
N TYR A 38 -32.56 1.10 -15.77
CA TYR A 38 -33.29 0.79 -14.53
C TYR A 38 -34.03 2.01 -13.96
N GLN A 39 -34.10 3.12 -14.71
CA GLN A 39 -34.74 4.37 -14.30
C GLN A 39 -34.32 4.84 -12.89
N VAL A 40 -33.01 4.73 -12.62
CA VAL A 40 -32.42 5.07 -11.32
C VAL A 40 -32.44 6.58 -11.13
N THR A 41 -33.23 7.07 -10.18
CA THR A 41 -33.21 8.49 -9.79
C THR A 41 -31.95 8.82 -8.98
N ILE A 42 -31.22 9.84 -9.42
CA ILE A 42 -30.09 10.43 -8.68
C ILE A 42 -30.67 11.42 -7.68
N ASP A 43 -30.85 10.95 -6.46
CA ASP A 43 -31.39 11.72 -5.35
C ASP A 43 -30.25 12.03 -4.36
N PRO A 44 -29.90 13.30 -4.11
CA PRO A 44 -28.83 13.66 -3.18
C PRO A 44 -29.22 13.46 -1.70
N THR A 45 -30.49 13.17 -1.40
CA THR A 45 -30.99 12.98 -0.02
C THR A 45 -30.88 11.54 0.47
N ILE A 46 -30.67 10.58 -0.42
CA ILE A 46 -30.52 9.16 -0.05
C ILE A 46 -29.05 8.81 0.23
N THR A 47 -28.85 7.77 1.04
CA THR A 47 -27.52 7.26 1.36
C THR A 47 -26.86 6.58 0.15
N LYS A 48 -25.52 6.47 0.19
CA LYS A 48 -24.74 5.73 -0.82
C LYS A 48 -25.21 4.28 -0.98
N GLU A 49 -25.59 3.63 0.13
CA GLU A 49 -26.09 2.24 0.12
C GLU A 49 -27.48 2.15 -0.55
N GLN A 50 -28.41 3.03 -0.18
CA GLN A 50 -29.73 3.10 -0.82
C GLN A 50 -29.61 3.34 -2.33
N PHE A 51 -28.70 4.23 -2.75
CA PHE A 51 -28.43 4.45 -4.17
C PHE A 51 -27.82 3.22 -4.85
N ALA A 52 -26.88 2.54 -4.20
CA ALA A 52 -26.26 1.33 -4.73
C ALA A 52 -27.26 0.16 -4.89
N ASN A 53 -28.25 0.07 -3.99
CA ASN A 53 -29.30 -0.96 -4.03
C ASN A 53 -30.30 -0.80 -5.19
N LYS A 54 -30.28 0.34 -5.89
CA LYS A 54 -31.05 0.54 -7.13
C LYS A 54 -30.44 -0.19 -8.35
N PHE A 55 -29.21 -0.71 -8.24
CA PHE A 55 -28.53 -1.42 -9.32
C PHE A 55 -28.52 -2.94 -9.10
N PRO A 56 -28.54 -3.75 -10.18
CA PRO A 56 -28.28 -5.18 -10.07
C PRO A 56 -26.93 -5.48 -9.40
N PRO A 57 -26.80 -6.61 -8.68
CA PRO A 57 -25.60 -6.93 -7.91
C PRO A 57 -24.29 -6.84 -8.72
N HIS A 58 -24.25 -7.39 -9.94
CA HIS A 58 -23.04 -7.42 -10.76
C HIS A 58 -22.53 -6.04 -11.20
N ILE A 59 -23.40 -5.01 -11.26
CA ILE A 59 -22.99 -3.63 -11.52
C ILE A 59 -22.47 -3.00 -10.22
N ARG A 60 -23.16 -3.27 -9.10
CA ARG A 60 -22.77 -2.81 -7.77
C ARG A 60 -21.37 -3.32 -7.37
N TRP A 61 -21.06 -4.59 -7.66
CA TRP A 61 -19.78 -5.20 -7.27
C TRP A 61 -18.55 -4.48 -7.84
N ILE A 62 -18.66 -3.87 -9.03
CA ILE A 62 -17.57 -3.12 -9.65
C ILE A 62 -17.36 -1.79 -8.89
N ALA A 63 -18.44 -1.11 -8.51
CA ALA A 63 -18.37 0.10 -7.69
C ALA A 63 -17.85 -0.20 -6.28
N ASP A 64 -18.29 -1.30 -5.67
CA ASP A 64 -17.79 -1.77 -4.38
C ASP A 64 -16.28 -2.06 -4.47
N ASN A 65 -15.82 -2.65 -5.58
CA ASN A 65 -14.40 -2.90 -5.78
C ASN A 65 -13.57 -1.61 -5.95
N TYR A 66 -14.08 -0.62 -6.69
CA TYR A 66 -13.45 0.68 -6.80
C TYR A 66 -13.23 1.31 -5.41
N ASN A 67 -14.25 1.30 -4.55
CA ASN A 67 -14.12 1.80 -3.17
C ASN A 67 -13.08 1.01 -2.37
N HIS A 68 -13.08 -0.32 -2.47
CA HIS A 68 -12.06 -1.16 -1.83
C HIS A 68 -10.63 -0.85 -2.30
N LEU A 69 -10.42 -0.38 -3.54
CA LEU A 69 -9.13 0.08 -4.05
C LEU A 69 -8.71 1.44 -3.50
N MET A 70 -9.64 2.23 -2.96
CA MET A 70 -9.33 3.50 -2.30
C MET A 70 -9.09 3.35 -0.79
N GLU A 71 -9.56 2.25 -0.17
CA GLU A 71 -9.40 2.01 1.26
C GLU A 71 -8.05 1.38 1.63
N GLN A 72 -7.83 0.08 1.34
CA GLN A 72 -6.60 -0.61 1.75
C GLN A 72 -5.34 -0.11 1.01
N PRO A 73 -5.35 0.09 -0.33
CA PRO A 73 -4.18 0.58 -1.06
C PRO A 73 -3.63 1.92 -0.61
N THR A 74 -4.41 2.75 0.09
CA THR A 74 -3.90 3.99 0.69
C THR A 74 -2.75 3.73 1.65
N GLN A 75 -2.80 2.63 2.41
CA GLN A 75 -1.68 2.20 3.27
C GLN A 75 -0.47 1.76 2.43
N PHE A 76 -0.69 1.05 1.33
CA PHE A 76 0.39 0.65 0.42
C PHE A 76 1.09 1.86 -0.20
N TYR A 77 0.35 2.87 -0.67
CA TYR A 77 0.96 4.09 -1.21
C TYR A 77 1.83 4.78 -0.17
N ALA A 78 1.36 4.91 1.07
CA ALA A 78 2.13 5.51 2.15
C ALA A 78 3.44 4.74 2.42
N ILE A 79 3.36 3.42 2.57
CA ILE A 79 4.53 2.58 2.88
C ILE A 79 5.50 2.50 1.71
N ALA A 80 5.01 2.35 0.47
CA ALA A 80 5.85 2.31 -0.71
C ALA A 80 6.60 3.64 -0.92
N LEU A 81 5.94 4.77 -0.71
CA LEU A 81 6.60 6.08 -0.76
C LEU A 81 7.61 6.26 0.37
N ALA A 82 7.31 5.80 1.59
CA ALA A 82 8.28 5.80 2.69
C ALA A 82 9.53 4.97 2.35
N VAL A 83 9.35 3.76 1.80
CA VAL A 83 10.48 2.93 1.32
C VAL A 83 11.26 3.64 0.22
N ALA A 84 10.59 4.26 -0.75
CA ALA A 84 11.24 4.98 -1.83
C ALA A 84 12.12 6.16 -1.35
N LEU A 85 11.75 6.78 -0.23
CA LEU A 85 12.46 7.92 0.35
C LEU A 85 13.54 7.52 1.35
N LEU A 86 13.30 6.49 2.17
CA LEU A 86 14.15 6.13 3.31
C LEU A 86 15.16 5.03 2.99
N HIS A 87 14.89 4.17 2.00
CA HIS A 87 15.79 3.07 1.66
C HIS A 87 16.73 3.49 0.52
N GLU A 88 17.99 3.03 0.59
CA GLU A 88 18.92 3.14 -0.52
C GLU A 88 18.31 2.55 -1.80
N ARG A 89 18.63 3.17 -2.94
CA ARG A 89 18.14 2.75 -4.27
C ARG A 89 16.61 2.64 -4.39
N ARG A 90 15.85 3.34 -3.53
CA ARG A 90 14.38 3.34 -3.52
C ARG A 90 13.76 1.98 -3.19
N GLY A 91 14.46 1.17 -2.38
CA GLY A 91 14.01 -0.14 -1.92
C GLY A 91 14.94 -1.27 -2.34
N SER A 92 15.04 -2.30 -1.50
CA SER A 92 15.75 -3.53 -1.83
C SER A 92 15.00 -4.35 -2.90
N SER A 93 15.68 -5.34 -3.51
CA SER A 93 15.01 -6.28 -4.43
C SER A 93 13.83 -7.01 -3.77
N ALA A 94 13.90 -7.26 -2.47
CA ALA A 94 12.81 -7.84 -1.70
C ALA A 94 11.61 -6.87 -1.56
N ASP A 95 11.86 -5.58 -1.31
CA ASP A 95 10.81 -4.56 -1.22
C ASP A 95 10.07 -4.42 -2.56
N VAL A 96 10.81 -4.43 -3.67
CA VAL A 96 10.25 -4.39 -5.03
C VAL A 96 9.41 -5.64 -5.34
N ALA A 97 9.91 -6.83 -4.97
CA ALA A 97 9.16 -8.08 -5.18
C ALA A 97 7.86 -8.12 -4.37
N MET A 98 7.89 -7.70 -3.10
CA MET A 98 6.68 -7.60 -2.27
C MET A 98 5.70 -6.57 -2.82
N ALA A 99 6.18 -5.42 -3.28
CA ALA A 99 5.33 -4.39 -3.86
C ALA A 99 4.61 -4.89 -5.12
N TRP A 100 5.31 -5.56 -6.05
CA TRP A 100 4.66 -6.18 -7.21
C TRP A 100 3.71 -7.31 -6.84
N THR A 101 4.06 -8.12 -5.84
CA THR A 101 3.18 -9.17 -5.32
C THR A 101 1.88 -8.57 -4.79
N TYR A 102 1.97 -7.47 -4.03
CA TYR A 102 0.80 -6.74 -3.56
C TYR A 102 -0.06 -6.25 -4.73
N VAL A 103 0.54 -5.60 -5.74
CA VAL A 103 -0.20 -5.14 -6.94
C VAL A 103 -0.92 -6.30 -7.63
N GLY A 104 -0.23 -7.42 -7.86
CA GLY A 104 -0.82 -8.61 -8.49
C GLY A 104 -1.99 -9.18 -7.69
N LEU A 105 -1.88 -9.24 -6.37
CA LEU A 105 -2.96 -9.68 -5.49
C LEU A 105 -4.16 -8.72 -5.52
N ARG A 106 -3.91 -7.40 -5.60
CA ARG A 106 -4.99 -6.39 -5.75
C ARG A 106 -5.72 -6.52 -7.08
N VAL A 107 -4.99 -6.75 -8.17
CA VAL A 107 -5.56 -7.03 -9.50
C VAL A 107 -6.44 -8.29 -9.44
N LEU A 108 -5.91 -9.38 -8.88
CA LEU A 108 -6.63 -10.64 -8.74
C LEU A 108 -7.90 -10.49 -7.88
N HIS A 109 -7.80 -9.79 -6.75
CA HIS A 109 -8.93 -9.49 -5.88
C HIS A 109 -10.03 -8.73 -6.63
N SER A 110 -9.64 -7.69 -7.38
CA SER A 110 -10.56 -6.91 -8.22
C SER A 110 -11.28 -7.77 -9.24
N LEU A 111 -10.54 -8.61 -9.98
CA LEU A 111 -11.14 -9.49 -10.96
C LEU A 111 -12.13 -10.47 -10.32
N VAL A 112 -11.80 -11.07 -9.17
CA VAL A 112 -12.70 -11.98 -8.45
C VAL A 112 -13.97 -11.27 -7.98
N GLN A 113 -13.84 -10.07 -7.40
CA GLN A 113 -14.97 -9.28 -6.89
C GLN A 113 -15.88 -8.80 -8.01
N CYS A 114 -15.33 -8.25 -9.09
CA CYS A 114 -16.10 -7.73 -10.22
C CYS A 114 -16.78 -8.83 -11.06
N SER A 115 -16.25 -10.06 -11.07
CA SER A 115 -16.78 -11.16 -11.90
C SER A 115 -17.74 -12.08 -11.14
N THR A 116 -17.24 -12.78 -10.12
CA THR A 116 -17.97 -13.87 -9.44
C THR A 116 -18.40 -13.51 -8.03
N ASN A 117 -17.75 -12.50 -7.44
CA ASN A 117 -17.94 -12.03 -6.07
C ASN A 117 -18.00 -13.17 -5.02
N LYS A 118 -17.25 -14.26 -5.22
CA LYS A 118 -17.16 -15.36 -4.26
C LYS A 118 -16.44 -14.88 -3.00
N ILE A 119 -17.21 -14.67 -1.93
CA ILE A 119 -16.77 -14.01 -0.68
C ILE A 119 -15.50 -14.66 -0.12
N MET A 120 -15.46 -15.99 0.01
CA MET A 120 -14.29 -16.67 0.58
C MET A 120 -13.03 -16.54 -0.28
N ARG A 121 -13.17 -16.50 -1.61
CA ARG A 121 -12.01 -16.30 -2.49
C ARG A 121 -11.45 -14.90 -2.34
N ARG A 122 -12.31 -13.87 -2.42
CA ARG A 122 -11.86 -12.47 -2.28
C ARG A 122 -11.30 -12.20 -0.89
N PHE A 123 -11.90 -12.76 0.16
CA PHE A 123 -11.40 -12.63 1.53
C PHE A 123 -9.99 -13.20 1.69
N LEU A 124 -9.73 -14.42 1.21
CA LEU A 124 -8.40 -15.03 1.29
C LEU A 124 -7.35 -14.21 0.52
N ILE A 125 -7.68 -13.75 -0.70
CA ILE A 125 -6.77 -12.90 -1.48
C ILE A 125 -6.50 -11.58 -0.74
N PHE A 126 -7.52 -10.97 -0.14
CA PHE A 126 -7.39 -9.74 0.64
C PHE A 126 -6.48 -9.92 1.86
N VAL A 127 -6.66 -10.99 2.63
CA VAL A 127 -5.82 -11.27 3.80
C VAL A 127 -4.37 -11.54 3.38
N THR A 128 -4.15 -12.31 2.31
CA THR A 128 -2.79 -12.52 1.76
C THR A 128 -2.16 -11.21 1.31
N SER A 129 -2.91 -10.34 0.62
CA SER A 129 -2.45 -9.00 0.23
C SER A 129 -2.11 -8.15 1.47
N SER A 130 -2.89 -8.26 2.54
CA SER A 130 -2.65 -7.57 3.81
C SER A 130 -1.36 -8.04 4.48
N ALA A 131 -1.09 -9.35 4.46
CA ALA A 131 0.12 -9.93 5.02
C ALA A 131 1.38 -9.47 4.27
N VAL A 132 1.32 -9.38 2.93
CA VAL A 132 2.41 -8.83 2.12
C VAL A 132 2.67 -7.36 2.46
N LEU A 133 1.61 -6.55 2.57
CA LEU A 133 1.73 -5.14 2.96
C LEU A 133 2.31 -5.00 4.38
N LEU A 134 1.88 -5.82 5.33
CA LEU A 134 2.45 -5.85 6.67
C LEU A 134 3.95 -6.17 6.62
N GLY A 135 4.37 -7.12 5.80
CA GLY A 135 5.79 -7.43 5.57
C GLY A 135 6.57 -6.21 5.05
N MET A 136 6.01 -5.48 4.08
CA MET A 136 6.60 -4.23 3.60
C MET A 136 6.70 -3.17 4.71
N THR A 137 5.65 -3.01 5.53
CA THR A 137 5.64 -2.07 6.65
C THR A 137 6.73 -2.40 7.67
N LEU A 138 6.89 -3.68 8.02
CA LEU A 138 7.93 -4.12 8.95
C LEU A 138 9.33 -3.88 8.36
N ASN A 139 9.52 -4.07 7.06
CA ASN A 139 10.78 -3.75 6.39
C ASN A 139 11.07 -2.25 6.42
N ALA A 140 10.07 -1.42 6.12
CA ALA A 140 10.19 0.03 6.16
C ALA A 140 10.55 0.54 7.58
N ALA A 141 9.96 -0.06 8.62
CA ALA A 141 10.17 0.37 10.01
C ALA A 141 11.58 0.09 10.55
N ARG A 142 12.30 -0.91 10.03
CA ARG A 142 13.65 -1.26 10.50
C ARG A 142 14.67 -0.14 10.23
N ARG A 143 14.56 0.58 9.11
CA ARG A 143 15.54 1.59 8.71
C ARG A 143 15.54 2.87 9.56
N PRO A 144 14.39 3.51 9.84
CA PRO A 144 14.35 4.64 10.77
C PRO A 144 14.93 4.30 12.13
N LEU A 145 14.65 3.10 12.66
CA LEU A 145 15.18 2.65 13.95
C LEU A 145 16.71 2.55 13.92
N GLU A 146 17.29 2.00 12.85
CA GLU A 146 18.74 1.98 12.66
C GLU A 146 19.32 3.40 12.61
N LEU A 147 18.74 4.29 11.80
CA LEU A 147 19.24 5.67 11.64
C LEU A 147 19.20 6.45 12.96
N THR A 148 18.10 6.36 13.72
CA THR A 148 17.99 7.02 15.04
C THR A 148 18.98 6.43 16.05
N PHE A 149 19.17 5.10 16.04
CA PHE A 149 20.11 4.44 16.95
C PHE A 149 21.54 4.90 16.72
N TRP A 150 21.99 4.96 15.47
CA TRP A 150 23.34 5.43 15.14
C TRP A 150 23.54 6.93 15.38
N GLN A 151 22.52 7.75 15.09
CA GLN A 151 22.60 9.18 15.38
C GLN A 151 22.78 9.45 16.88
N HIS A 152 22.06 8.71 17.74
CA HIS A 152 22.22 8.82 19.19
C HIS A 152 23.57 8.29 19.71
N SER A 153 24.19 7.32 19.02
CA SER A 153 25.51 6.82 19.42
C SER A 153 26.64 7.79 19.08
N ASP A 154 26.49 8.59 18.01
CA ASP A 154 27.48 9.57 17.58
C ASP A 154 27.36 10.90 18.36
N GLU A 155 26.20 11.21 18.94
CA GLU A 155 25.95 12.40 19.77
C GLU A 155 26.43 12.25 21.23
N GLN A 156 26.82 11.04 21.66
CA GLN A 156 27.50 10.87 22.94
C GLN A 156 28.87 11.55 22.86
N PRO A 157 29.20 12.53 23.73
CA PRO A 157 30.53 13.14 23.72
C PRO A 157 31.55 12.01 23.90
N PRO A 158 32.74 12.09 23.28
CA PRO A 158 33.77 11.08 23.48
C PRO A 158 34.00 11.00 24.99
N VAL A 159 33.50 9.92 25.61
CA VAL A 159 33.83 9.61 26.99
C VAL A 159 35.33 9.49 26.93
N HIS A 160 36.03 10.50 27.44
CA HIS A 160 37.47 10.57 27.44
C HIS A 160 37.91 9.29 28.14
N ARG A 161 38.26 8.26 27.35
CA ARG A 161 38.70 6.98 27.88
C ARG A 161 40.00 7.33 28.57
N LEU A 162 39.93 7.56 29.87
CA LEU A 162 41.12 7.82 30.66
C LEU A 162 42.02 6.62 30.39
N PRO A 163 43.26 6.84 29.92
CA PRO A 163 44.17 5.73 29.69
C PRO A 163 44.25 4.94 31.00
N ILE A 164 44.18 3.60 30.92
CA ILE A 164 44.07 2.67 32.06
C ILE A 164 45.02 3.02 33.22
N ARG A 165 46.13 3.70 32.94
CA ARG A 165 47.09 4.24 33.91
C ARG A 165 46.52 5.29 34.88
N GLN A 166 45.48 6.06 34.53
CA GLN A 166 44.88 7.04 35.43
C GLN A 166 43.85 6.44 36.40
N VAL A 167 43.24 5.30 36.07
CA VAL A 167 42.31 4.59 36.98
C VAL A 167 43.05 3.99 38.17
N LEU A 168 44.32 3.60 38.00
CA LEU A 168 45.16 3.08 39.09
C LEU A 168 45.62 4.16 40.09
N LEU A 169 45.72 5.44 39.68
CA LEU A 169 46.17 6.53 40.55
C LEU A 169 45.10 7.04 41.53
N ILE A 170 43.84 6.62 41.36
CA ILE A 170 42.73 7.01 42.26
C ILE A 170 42.52 5.94 43.35
N LEU A 171 43.15 4.76 43.23
CA LEU A 171 42.99 3.62 44.14
C LEU A 171 44.28 3.26 44.92
N THR A 172 45.28 4.14 44.91
CA THR A 172 46.49 4.07 45.75
C THR A 172 46.76 5.43 46.35
#